data_AF-A0A372RSX1-F1
#
_entry.id   AF-A0A372RSX1-F1
#
_cell.length_a   1.000
_cell.length_b   1.000
_cell.length_c   1.000
_cell.angle_alpha   90.00
_cell.angle_beta   90.00
_cell.angle_gamma   90.00
#
_symmetry.space_group_name_H-M   'P 1'
#
loop_
_entity.id
_entity.type
_entity.pdbx_description
1 polymer ?
#
loop_
_entity_poly.entity_id
_entity_poly.type
_entity_poly.pdbx_seq_one_letter_code
_entity_poly.pdbx_strand_id
1 'polypeptide(L)'
;MAENLLLDLSQDIGQLLISGDNYDLIIQAGEGQNMKEFFAHSLILSARSTYFRTALSKEWAKKENGIIIFKKPNISPEIVELILKYIYTGLVNFNKQNGSQMLKLLMASDELNLQKLSDYIQTCWIDNRVEYLKNDPVDILQIVFRHGGCEDLRKFCLNSICEYPKILFESPKFTSLEKDLIIIFLKNNELEMEEIEIWEFVLKWALARMSTQYNFDNLSQWTSSNFKESTRF
;
A
#
# COMPACT_ATOMS: atom_id res chain seq x y z
N MET A 1 -34.17 -13.72 10.39
CA MET A 1 -34.31 -15.05 9.74
C MET A 1 -33.67 -15.05 8.36
N ALA A 2 -34.00 -14.13 7.45
CA ALA A 2 -33.31 -14.00 6.15
C ALA A 2 -31.82 -13.61 6.25
N GLU A 3 -31.44 -12.77 7.23
CA GLU A 3 -30.03 -12.42 7.48
C GLU A 3 -29.17 -13.64 7.83
N ASN A 4 -29.70 -14.59 8.61
CA ASN A 4 -28.97 -15.83 8.92
C ASN A 4 -28.75 -16.68 7.66
N LEU A 5 -29.75 -16.78 6.78
CA LEU A 5 -29.62 -17.52 5.51
C LEU A 5 -28.57 -16.91 4.57
N LEU A 6 -28.43 -15.58 4.54
CA LEU A 6 -27.39 -14.90 3.75
C LEU A 6 -25.99 -15.08 4.35
N LEU A 7 -25.89 -15.09 5.68
CA LEU A 7 -24.64 -15.39 6.38
C LEU A 7 -24.21 -16.84 6.15
N ASP A 8 -25.13 -17.80 6.24
CA ASP A 8 -24.86 -19.22 5.99
C ASP A 8 -24.38 -19.41 4.55
N LEU A 9 -25.08 -18.85 3.56
CA LEU A 9 -24.65 -18.88 2.14
C LEU A 9 -23.24 -18.29 1.95
N SER A 10 -22.95 -17.15 2.58
CA SER A 10 -21.63 -16.52 2.52
C SER A 10 -20.55 -17.40 3.13
N GLN A 11 -20.84 -18.06 4.25
CA GLN A 11 -19.93 -18.99 4.90
C GLN A 11 -19.68 -20.23 4.03
N ASP A 12 -20.73 -20.80 3.45
CA ASP A 12 -20.65 -21.97 2.56
C ASP A 12 -19.79 -21.67 1.32
N ILE A 13 -20.01 -20.52 0.67
CA ILE A 13 -19.16 -20.07 -0.45
C ILE A 13 -17.73 -19.83 0.06
N GLY A 14 -17.57 -19.19 1.22
CA GLY A 14 -16.29 -18.96 1.87
C GLY A 14 -15.48 -20.24 2.12
N GLN A 15 -16.13 -21.35 2.45
CA GLN A 15 -15.44 -22.64 2.65
C GLN A 15 -14.77 -23.14 1.36
N LEU A 16 -15.31 -22.83 0.18
CA LEU A 16 -14.68 -23.19 -1.09
C LEU A 16 -13.30 -22.55 -1.27
N LEU A 17 -13.10 -21.33 -0.73
CA LEU A 17 -11.78 -20.68 -0.74
C LEU A 17 -10.78 -21.41 0.15
N ILE A 18 -11.26 -22.02 1.25
CA ILE A 18 -10.41 -22.71 2.24
C ILE A 18 -10.09 -24.13 1.77
N SER A 19 -11.09 -24.88 1.30
CA SER A 19 -10.87 -26.25 0.85
C SER A 19 -10.12 -26.31 -0.48
N GLY A 20 -10.34 -25.33 -1.36
CA GLY A 20 -9.78 -25.30 -2.71
C GLY A 20 -10.40 -26.36 -3.64
N ASP A 21 -11.48 -27.01 -3.24
CA ASP A 21 -12.09 -28.07 -4.05
C ASP A 21 -12.64 -27.53 -5.37
N ASN A 22 -12.34 -28.21 -6.47
CA ASN A 22 -12.79 -27.84 -7.83
C ASN A 22 -12.31 -26.46 -8.30
N TYR A 23 -11.18 -25.96 -7.79
CA TYR A 23 -10.55 -24.76 -8.33
C TYR A 23 -10.28 -24.91 -9.83
N ASP A 24 -10.47 -23.83 -10.57
CA ASP A 24 -10.21 -23.74 -12.01
C ASP A 24 -9.27 -22.57 -12.35
N LEU A 25 -8.80 -21.86 -11.32
CA LEU A 25 -7.98 -20.66 -11.41
C LEU A 25 -6.87 -20.70 -10.36
N ILE A 26 -5.64 -20.37 -10.78
CA ILE A 26 -4.50 -20.07 -9.91
C ILE A 26 -4.14 -18.60 -10.09
N ILE A 27 -4.14 -17.85 -8.99
CA ILE A 27 -3.67 -16.47 -8.94
C ILE A 27 -2.25 -16.46 -8.40
N GLN A 28 -1.30 -15.94 -9.17
CA GLN A 28 0.08 -15.72 -8.75
C GLN A 28 0.23 -14.26 -8.33
N ALA A 29 0.31 -14.00 -7.03
CA ALA A 29 0.42 -12.66 -6.46
C ALA A 29 1.83 -12.39 -5.92
N GLY A 30 2.31 -11.15 -6.04
CA GLY A 30 3.66 -10.76 -5.66
C GLY A 30 4.73 -11.18 -6.67
N GLU A 31 5.97 -10.79 -6.40
CA GLU A 31 7.12 -11.04 -7.27
C GLU A 31 8.31 -11.62 -6.48
N GLY A 32 9.16 -12.38 -7.19
CA GLY A 32 10.39 -12.94 -6.63
C GLY A 32 10.11 -13.92 -5.50
N GLN A 33 10.82 -13.78 -4.38
CA GLN A 33 10.68 -14.67 -3.22
C GLN A 33 9.37 -14.46 -2.45
N ASN A 34 8.66 -13.35 -2.67
CA ASN A 34 7.39 -13.04 -2.01
C ASN A 34 6.19 -13.47 -2.84
N MET A 35 6.40 -14.19 -3.95
CA MET A 35 5.32 -14.65 -4.80
C MET A 35 4.59 -15.84 -4.15
N LYS A 36 3.26 -15.78 -4.14
CA LYS A 36 2.39 -16.82 -3.57
C LYS A 36 1.28 -17.17 -4.56
N GLU A 37 0.94 -18.45 -4.60
CA GLU A 37 -0.16 -18.97 -5.40
C GLU A 37 -1.45 -19.10 -4.56
N PHE A 38 -2.58 -18.74 -5.16
CA PHE A 38 -3.90 -18.85 -4.58
C PHE A 38 -4.80 -19.65 -5.52
N PHE A 39 -5.42 -20.70 -4.98
CA PHE A 39 -6.37 -21.55 -5.71
C PHE A 39 -7.78 -20.97 -5.54
N ALA A 40 -8.44 -20.69 -6.66
CA ALA A 40 -9.71 -19.96 -6.67
C ALA A 40 -10.67 -20.44 -7.76
N HIS A 41 -11.88 -19.86 -7.75
CA HIS A 41 -12.94 -20.16 -8.70
C HIS A 41 -13.21 -18.96 -9.60
N SER A 42 -12.92 -19.12 -10.89
CA SER A 42 -13.05 -18.06 -11.89
C SER A 42 -14.47 -17.47 -11.96
N LEU A 43 -15.49 -18.31 -11.79
CA LEU A 43 -16.89 -17.92 -11.82
C LEU A 43 -17.27 -17.02 -10.65
N ILE A 44 -16.78 -17.31 -9.44
CA ILE A 44 -17.06 -16.49 -8.24
C ILE A 44 -16.43 -15.11 -8.44
N LEU A 45 -15.16 -15.06 -8.85
CA LEU A 45 -14.47 -13.80 -9.10
C LEU A 45 -15.16 -12.97 -10.21
N SER A 46 -15.57 -13.62 -11.31
CA SER A 46 -16.26 -12.98 -12.44
C SER A 46 -17.66 -12.46 -12.09
N ALA A 47 -18.35 -13.13 -11.17
CA ALA A 47 -19.65 -12.66 -10.68
C ALA A 47 -19.51 -11.38 -9.87
N ARG A 48 -18.41 -11.24 -9.12
CA ARG A 48 -18.19 -10.16 -8.14
C ARG A 48 -17.41 -8.97 -8.68
N SER A 49 -16.71 -9.12 -9.81
CA SER A 49 -15.92 -8.06 -10.45
C SER A 49 -16.01 -8.14 -11.97
N THR A 50 -16.32 -7.01 -12.60
CA THR A 50 -16.31 -6.87 -14.06
C THR A 50 -14.90 -6.95 -14.65
N TYR A 51 -13.88 -6.56 -13.87
CA TYR A 51 -12.49 -6.75 -14.22
C TYR A 51 -12.17 -8.23 -14.36
N PHE A 52 -12.45 -9.04 -13.33
CA PHE A 52 -12.23 -10.49 -13.40
C PHE A 52 -13.09 -11.16 -14.47
N ARG A 53 -14.34 -10.73 -14.65
CA ARG A 53 -15.21 -11.24 -15.73
C ARG A 53 -14.59 -11.08 -17.11
N THR A 54 -13.94 -9.95 -17.34
CA THR A 54 -13.26 -9.65 -18.61
C THR A 54 -11.94 -10.41 -18.70
N ALA A 55 -11.11 -10.31 -17.65
CA ALA A 55 -9.76 -10.87 -17.64
C ALA A 55 -9.73 -12.42 -17.64
N LEU A 56 -10.76 -13.06 -17.09
CA LEU A 56 -10.89 -14.52 -17.02
C LEU A 56 -11.81 -15.10 -18.13
N SER A 57 -12.25 -14.26 -19.07
CA SER A 57 -13.02 -14.70 -20.23
C SER A 57 -12.21 -15.61 -21.15
N LYS A 58 -12.89 -16.37 -22.02
CA LYS A 58 -12.22 -17.32 -22.93
C LYS A 58 -11.26 -16.63 -23.89
N GLU A 59 -11.51 -15.37 -24.20
CA GLU A 59 -10.73 -14.54 -25.11
C GLU A 59 -9.38 -14.11 -24.53
N TRP A 60 -9.30 -13.94 -23.20
CA TRP A 60 -8.14 -13.36 -22.52
C TRP A 60 -7.41 -14.33 -21.59
N ALA A 61 -8.11 -15.31 -21.04
CA ALA A 61 -7.56 -16.23 -20.06
C ALA A 61 -6.55 -17.19 -20.68
N LYS A 62 -5.32 -17.21 -20.13
CA LYS A 62 -4.33 -18.23 -20.44
C LYS A 62 -4.61 -19.47 -19.59
N LYS A 63 -4.65 -20.63 -20.24
CA LYS A 63 -4.83 -21.91 -19.57
C LYS A 63 -3.61 -22.81 -19.71
N GLU A 64 -3.21 -23.41 -18.60
CA GLU A 64 -2.17 -24.43 -18.53
C GLU A 64 -2.81 -25.70 -17.94
N ASN A 65 -2.76 -26.81 -18.68
CA ASN A 65 -3.40 -28.08 -18.29
C ASN A 65 -4.89 -27.94 -17.91
N GLY A 66 -5.61 -27.01 -18.54
CA GLY A 66 -7.03 -26.74 -18.28
C GLY A 66 -7.31 -25.72 -17.16
N ILE A 67 -6.30 -25.34 -16.37
CA ILE A 67 -6.39 -24.37 -15.28
C ILE A 67 -6.02 -22.97 -15.77
N ILE A 68 -6.76 -21.95 -15.35
CA ILE A 68 -6.44 -20.56 -15.69
C ILE A 68 -5.30 -20.07 -14.80
N ILE A 69 -4.27 -19.48 -15.40
CA ILE A 69 -3.17 -18.84 -14.65
C ILE A 69 -3.30 -17.33 -14.75
N PHE A 70 -3.51 -16.67 -13.61
CA PHE A 70 -3.70 -15.22 -13.54
C PHE A 70 -2.61 -14.57 -12.70
N LYS A 71 -1.84 -13.65 -13.29
CA LYS A 71 -0.66 -13.06 -12.66
C LYS A 71 -0.91 -11.63 -12.19
N LYS A 72 -0.59 -11.34 -10.93
CA LYS A 72 -0.66 -10.02 -10.29
C LYS A 72 0.60 -9.73 -9.46
N PRO A 73 1.76 -9.53 -10.13
CA PRO A 73 3.02 -9.30 -9.43
C PRO A 73 3.03 -8.00 -8.60
N ASN A 74 2.20 -7.03 -8.99
CA ASN A 74 2.08 -5.72 -8.35
C ASN A 74 1.24 -5.72 -7.06
N ILE A 75 0.51 -6.79 -6.75
CA ILE A 75 -0.34 -6.90 -5.55
C ILE A 75 0.28 -7.93 -4.61
N SER A 76 0.51 -7.55 -3.35
CA SER A 76 1.11 -8.47 -2.38
C SER A 76 0.16 -9.63 -2.04
N PRO A 77 0.69 -10.80 -1.66
CA PRO A 77 -0.13 -11.94 -1.25
C PRO A 77 -1.13 -11.61 -0.14
N GLU A 78 -0.74 -10.82 0.84
CA GLU A 78 -1.61 -10.44 1.97
C GLU A 78 -2.83 -9.63 1.50
N ILE A 79 -2.62 -8.75 0.52
CA ILE A 79 -3.71 -7.94 -0.06
C ILE A 79 -4.63 -8.82 -0.92
N VAL A 80 -4.08 -9.75 -1.71
CA VAL A 80 -4.89 -10.72 -2.47
C VAL A 80 -5.72 -11.60 -1.54
N GLU A 81 -5.18 -12.03 -0.41
CA GLU A 81 -5.92 -12.81 0.57
C GLU A 81 -7.14 -12.06 1.13
N LEU A 82 -6.97 -10.77 1.46
CA LEU A 82 -8.08 -9.91 1.90
C LEU A 82 -9.14 -9.74 0.79
N ILE A 83 -8.71 -9.55 -0.45
CA ILE A 83 -9.59 -9.39 -1.61
C ILE A 83 -10.37 -10.68 -1.89
N LEU A 84 -9.71 -11.84 -1.85
CA LEU A 84 -10.39 -13.12 -2.05
C LEU A 84 -11.41 -13.38 -0.95
N LYS A 85 -11.05 -13.12 0.31
CA LYS A 85 -11.99 -13.21 1.42
C LYS A 85 -13.21 -12.30 1.21
N TYR A 86 -13.00 -11.06 0.78
CA TYR A 86 -14.09 -10.14 0.42
C TYR A 86 -14.97 -10.68 -0.72
N ILE A 87 -14.35 -11.17 -1.79
CA ILE A 87 -15.08 -11.64 -2.97
C ILE A 87 -15.99 -12.82 -2.62
N TYR A 88 -15.48 -13.76 -1.83
CA TYR A 88 -16.21 -14.97 -1.46
C TYR A 88 -17.26 -14.74 -0.38
N THR A 89 -16.96 -13.92 0.63
CA THR A 89 -17.82 -13.79 1.83
C THR A 89 -18.55 -12.45 1.93
N GLY A 90 -18.11 -11.44 1.18
CA GLY A 90 -18.56 -10.05 1.37
C GLY A 90 -18.02 -9.38 2.63
N LEU A 91 -17.19 -10.08 3.43
CA LEU A 91 -16.65 -9.59 4.69
C LEU A 91 -15.19 -9.18 4.54
N VAL A 92 -14.82 -8.08 5.20
CA VAL A 92 -13.43 -7.68 5.39
C VAL A 92 -13.18 -7.30 6.84
N ASN A 93 -12.07 -7.76 7.39
CA ASN A 93 -11.67 -7.44 8.75
C ASN A 93 -10.47 -6.49 8.73
N PHE A 94 -10.72 -5.23 9.10
CA PHE A 94 -9.70 -4.18 9.16
C PHE A 94 -9.04 -4.03 10.51
N ASN A 95 -9.48 -4.75 11.55
CA ASN A 95 -8.99 -4.56 12.92
C ASN A 95 -7.49 -4.82 13.10
N LYS A 96 -6.83 -5.42 12.10
CA LYS A 96 -5.40 -5.72 12.09
C LYS A 96 -4.62 -4.95 11.01
N GLN A 97 -5.29 -4.12 10.22
CA GLN A 97 -4.66 -3.44 9.08
C GLN A 97 -4.18 -2.05 9.51
N ASN A 98 -2.92 -1.74 9.19
CA ASN A 98 -2.41 -0.39 9.36
C ASN A 98 -2.81 0.51 8.17
N GLY A 99 -2.53 1.81 8.29
CA GLY A 99 -2.90 2.79 7.26
C GLY A 99 -2.31 2.48 5.88
N SER A 100 -1.06 2.00 5.82
CA SER A 100 -0.39 1.67 4.55
C SER A 100 -0.98 0.41 3.90
N GLN A 101 -1.38 -0.61 4.67
CA GLN A 101 -2.12 -1.78 4.19
C GLN A 101 -3.51 -1.40 3.66
N MET A 102 -4.23 -0.52 4.37
CA MET A 102 -5.53 -0.02 3.93
C MET A 102 -5.43 0.69 2.58
N LEU A 103 -4.39 1.51 2.37
CA LEU A 103 -4.18 2.18 1.08
C LEU A 103 -3.78 1.21 -0.04
N LYS A 104 -2.92 0.23 0.24
CA LYS A 104 -2.59 -0.83 -0.74
C LYS A 104 -3.83 -1.63 -1.13
N LEU A 105 -4.70 -1.93 -0.17
CA LEU A 105 -5.97 -2.59 -0.43
C LEU A 105 -6.91 -1.72 -1.26
N LEU A 106 -6.99 -0.41 -0.98
CA LEU A 106 -7.78 0.54 -1.77
C LEU A 106 -7.32 0.55 -3.23
N MET A 107 -6.02 0.66 -3.48
CA MET A 107 -5.46 0.65 -4.84
C MET A 107 -5.74 -0.65 -5.58
N ALA A 108 -5.55 -1.80 -4.91
CA ALA A 108 -5.84 -3.09 -5.52
C ALA A 108 -7.35 -3.25 -5.79
N SER A 109 -8.20 -2.71 -4.92
CA SER A 109 -9.65 -2.73 -5.10
C SER A 109 -10.08 -1.89 -6.30
N ASP A 110 -9.48 -0.71 -6.48
CA ASP A 110 -9.68 0.15 -7.65
C ASP A 110 -9.23 -0.56 -8.94
N GLU A 111 -8.01 -1.09 -8.97
CA GLU A 111 -7.47 -1.83 -10.13
C GLU A 111 -8.33 -3.03 -10.53
N LEU A 112 -8.88 -3.75 -9.55
CA LEU A 112 -9.73 -4.92 -9.76
C LEU A 112 -11.23 -4.56 -9.91
N ASN A 113 -11.56 -3.27 -10.01
CA ASN A 113 -12.90 -2.74 -10.15
C ASN A 113 -13.89 -3.27 -9.08
N LEU A 114 -13.47 -3.23 -7.82
CA LEU A 114 -14.25 -3.63 -6.63
C LEU A 114 -14.82 -2.40 -5.92
N GLN A 115 -15.60 -1.57 -6.63
CA GLN A 115 -16.03 -0.24 -6.16
C GLN A 115 -16.61 -0.23 -4.73
N LYS A 116 -17.50 -1.18 -4.40
CA LYS A 116 -18.10 -1.23 -3.05
C LYS A 116 -17.07 -1.44 -1.94
N LEU A 117 -16.00 -2.18 -2.22
CA LEU A 117 -14.90 -2.36 -1.27
C LEU A 117 -14.08 -1.06 -1.18
N SER A 118 -13.79 -0.42 -2.31
CA SER A 118 -13.10 0.88 -2.35
C SER A 118 -13.83 1.94 -1.53
N ASP A 119 -15.14 2.09 -1.71
CA ASP A 119 -15.97 3.07 -0.98
C ASP A 119 -15.94 2.81 0.53
N TYR A 120 -16.02 1.54 0.93
CA TYR A 120 -15.96 1.14 2.33
C TYR A 120 -14.57 1.43 2.95
N ILE A 121 -13.48 1.10 2.24
CA ILE A 121 -12.12 1.39 2.70
C ILE A 121 -11.90 2.89 2.85
N GLN A 122 -12.34 3.70 1.88
CA GLN A 122 -12.22 5.16 1.95
C GLN A 122 -12.92 5.73 3.17
N THR A 123 -14.14 5.26 3.46
CA THR A 123 -14.89 5.66 4.66
C THR A 123 -14.10 5.34 5.93
N CYS A 124 -13.66 4.09 6.10
CA CYS A 124 -12.86 3.69 7.26
C CYS A 124 -11.55 4.47 7.38
N TRP A 125 -10.91 4.77 6.24
CA TRP A 125 -9.66 5.50 6.21
C TRP A 125 -9.84 6.95 6.64
N ILE A 126 -10.87 7.63 6.15
CA ILE A 126 -11.20 9.02 6.53
C ILE A 126 -11.41 9.14 8.03
N ASP A 127 -12.12 8.18 8.65
CA ASP A 127 -12.40 8.20 10.09
C ASP A 127 -11.13 8.06 10.95
N ASN A 128 -10.11 7.35 10.45
CA ASN A 128 -8.89 7.03 11.20
C ASN A 128 -7.64 7.75 10.66
N ARG A 129 -7.80 8.68 9.70
CA ARG A 129 -6.72 9.27 8.90
C ARG A 129 -5.57 9.89 9.70
N VAL A 130 -5.89 10.52 10.83
CA VAL A 130 -4.90 11.16 11.70
C VAL A 130 -4.04 10.10 12.38
N GLU A 131 -4.66 9.05 12.92
CA GLU A 131 -3.95 7.95 13.58
C GLU A 131 -3.12 7.16 12.56
N TYR A 132 -3.69 6.86 11.40
CA TYR A 132 -2.96 6.19 10.32
C TYR A 132 -1.73 6.98 9.89
N LEU A 133 -1.87 8.29 9.62
CA LEU A 133 -0.75 9.13 9.25
C LEU A 133 0.31 9.17 10.34
N LYS A 134 -0.06 9.27 11.62
CA LYS A 134 0.89 9.28 12.74
C LYS A 134 1.67 7.98 12.88
N ASN A 135 1.00 6.85 12.68
CA ASN A 135 1.60 5.54 12.89
C ASN A 135 2.59 5.14 11.78
N ASP A 136 2.35 5.56 10.54
CA ASP A 136 3.18 5.16 9.39
C ASP A 136 3.29 6.24 8.30
N PRO A 137 3.79 7.44 8.63
CA PRO A 137 3.72 8.60 7.73
C PRO A 137 4.53 8.42 6.46
N VAL A 138 5.71 7.78 6.56
CA VAL A 138 6.61 7.56 5.43
C VAL A 138 5.97 6.65 4.39
N ASP A 139 5.44 5.49 4.80
CA ASP A 139 4.83 4.55 3.85
C ASP A 139 3.53 5.12 3.27
N ILE A 140 2.72 5.83 4.06
CA ILE A 140 1.51 6.50 3.58
C ILE A 140 1.84 7.54 2.52
N LEU A 141 2.80 8.44 2.77
CA LEU A 141 3.18 9.47 1.80
C LEU A 141 3.70 8.84 0.50
N GLN A 142 4.57 7.84 0.59
CA GLN A 142 5.08 7.14 -0.60
C GLN A 142 3.96 6.50 -1.42
N ILE A 143 2.94 5.93 -0.77
CA ILE A 143 1.78 5.36 -1.47
C ILE A 143 0.95 6.49 -2.11
N VAL A 144 0.52 7.48 -1.33
CA VAL A 144 -0.40 8.54 -1.78
C VAL A 144 0.18 9.38 -2.92
N PHE A 145 1.49 9.59 -2.95
CA PHE A 145 2.14 10.39 -3.99
C PHE A 145 2.53 9.58 -5.23
N ARG A 146 2.70 8.26 -5.13
CA ARG A 146 2.85 7.40 -6.32
C ARG A 146 1.52 7.15 -7.03
N HIS A 147 0.41 7.16 -6.29
CA HIS A 147 -0.92 6.91 -6.83
C HIS A 147 -1.66 8.22 -7.17
N GLY A 148 -1.94 8.43 -8.46
CA GLY A 148 -2.63 9.64 -8.94
C GLY A 148 -4.12 9.75 -8.58
N GLY A 149 -4.71 8.75 -7.92
CA GLY A 149 -6.15 8.64 -7.70
C GLY A 149 -6.69 9.20 -6.37
N CYS A 150 -5.92 10.00 -5.63
CA CYS A 150 -6.23 10.33 -4.23
C CYS A 150 -5.85 11.78 -3.85
N GLU A 151 -6.33 12.79 -4.59
CA GLU A 151 -5.95 14.20 -4.37
C GLU A 151 -6.38 14.75 -2.99
N ASP A 152 -7.60 14.45 -2.52
CA ASP A 152 -8.06 14.92 -1.21
C ASP A 152 -7.20 14.36 -0.07
N LEU A 153 -6.83 13.09 -0.19
CA LEU A 153 -5.94 12.41 0.73
C LEU A 153 -4.52 13.00 0.66
N ARG A 154 -4.00 13.28 -0.54
CA ARG A 154 -2.70 13.93 -0.71
C ARG A 154 -2.68 15.30 -0.04
N LYS A 155 -3.72 16.10 -0.26
CA LYS A 155 -3.89 17.42 0.36
C LYS A 155 -3.96 17.30 1.88
N PHE A 156 -4.73 16.34 2.40
CA PHE A 156 -4.79 16.07 3.83
C PHE A 156 -3.40 15.77 4.41
N CYS A 157 -2.67 14.82 3.80
CA CYS A 157 -1.33 14.45 4.26
C CYS A 157 -0.35 15.63 4.20
N LEU A 158 -0.35 16.40 3.11
CA LEU A 158 0.50 17.60 2.97
C LEU A 158 0.22 18.59 4.09
N ASN A 159 -1.03 18.99 4.26
CA ASN A 159 -1.41 19.98 5.25
C ASN A 159 -1.09 19.49 6.67
N SER A 160 -1.40 18.23 6.99
CA SER A 160 -1.12 17.67 8.31
C SER A 160 0.38 17.59 8.64
N ILE A 161 1.23 17.29 7.65
CA ILE A 161 2.69 17.29 7.88
C ILE A 161 3.24 18.72 7.92
N CYS A 162 2.68 19.67 7.17
CA CYS A 162 3.13 21.06 7.26
C CYS A 162 2.79 21.67 8.63
N GLU A 163 1.59 21.40 9.16
CA GLU A 163 1.14 21.82 10.49
C GLU A 163 1.85 21.08 11.63
N TYR A 164 2.15 19.79 11.47
CA TYR A 164 2.79 18.96 12.49
C TYR A 164 3.98 18.15 11.93
N PRO A 165 5.09 18.81 11.55
CA PRO A 165 6.17 18.17 10.80
C PRO A 165 6.88 17.06 11.55
N LYS A 166 6.92 17.13 12.88
CA LYS A 166 7.51 16.08 13.74
C LYS A 166 6.90 14.70 13.49
N ILE A 167 5.64 14.62 13.05
CA ILE A 167 5.02 13.35 12.63
C ILE A 167 5.88 12.63 11.59
N LEU A 168 6.33 13.34 10.55
CA LEU A 168 7.16 12.76 9.49
C LEU A 168 8.63 12.70 9.89
N PHE A 169 9.20 13.82 10.33
CA PHE A 169 10.64 13.98 10.50
C PHE A 169 11.22 13.14 11.65
N GLU A 170 10.46 12.95 12.74
CA GLU A 170 10.87 12.09 13.87
C GLU A 170 10.54 10.61 13.64
N SER A 171 9.92 10.26 12.50
CA SER A 171 9.61 8.87 12.17
C SER A 171 10.88 8.02 12.10
N PRO A 172 10.89 6.80 12.67
CA PRO A 172 12.03 5.90 12.57
C PRO A 172 12.32 5.48 11.12
N LYS A 173 11.33 5.59 10.23
CA LYS A 173 11.47 5.30 8.80
C LYS A 173 11.86 6.53 7.97
N PHE A 174 12.06 7.72 8.56
CA PHE A 174 12.29 8.95 7.80
C PHE A 174 13.45 8.83 6.79
N THR A 175 14.53 8.14 7.15
CA THR A 175 15.70 7.92 6.28
C THR A 175 15.40 7.12 5.01
N SER A 176 14.29 6.36 4.98
CA SER A 176 13.85 5.64 3.77
C SER A 176 13.00 6.48 2.83
N LEU A 177 12.54 7.66 3.26
CA LEU A 177 11.68 8.54 2.47
C LEU A 177 12.32 8.90 1.13
N GLU A 178 11.52 8.91 0.07
CA GLU A 178 11.97 9.27 -1.28
C GLU A 178 12.41 10.73 -1.38
N LYS A 179 13.47 10.96 -2.16
CA LYS A 179 14.06 12.29 -2.37
C LYS A 179 13.01 13.32 -2.82
N ASP A 180 12.13 12.93 -3.73
CA ASP A 180 11.12 13.83 -4.30
C ASP A 180 10.10 14.29 -3.24
N LEU A 181 9.74 13.42 -2.29
CA LEU A 181 8.87 13.77 -1.17
C LEU A 181 9.54 14.77 -0.23
N ILE A 182 10.82 14.57 0.07
CA ILE A 182 11.58 15.54 0.88
C ILE A 182 11.58 16.90 0.20
N ILE A 183 11.88 16.95 -1.10
CA ILE A 183 11.89 18.20 -1.87
C ILE A 183 10.52 18.88 -1.83
N ILE A 184 9.41 18.13 -1.89
CA ILE A 184 8.06 18.69 -1.78
C ILE A 184 7.87 19.44 -0.45
N PHE A 185 8.27 18.83 0.67
CA PHE A 185 8.13 19.48 1.98
C PHE A 185 9.11 20.64 2.17
N LEU A 186 10.36 20.53 1.71
CA LEU A 186 11.34 21.62 1.80
C LEU A 186 10.97 22.86 0.98
N LYS A 187 10.22 22.67 -0.11
CA LYS A 187 9.72 23.79 -0.93
C LYS A 187 8.44 24.42 -0.37
N ASN A 188 7.83 23.82 0.64
CA ASN A 188 6.59 24.31 1.21
C ASN A 188 6.89 25.35 2.31
N ASN A 189 6.55 26.60 2.04
CA ASN A 189 6.72 27.71 2.98
C ASN A 189 5.79 27.63 4.20
N GLU A 190 4.80 26.73 4.19
CA GLU A 190 3.87 26.48 5.31
C GLU A 190 4.39 25.41 6.29
N LEU A 191 5.60 24.89 6.10
CA LEU A 191 6.20 23.89 6.98
C LEU A 191 6.57 24.50 8.34
N GLU A 192 5.85 24.14 9.42
CA GLU A 192 6.03 24.71 10.76
C GLU A 192 7.20 24.05 11.53
N MET A 193 8.44 24.23 11.06
CA MET A 193 9.67 23.73 11.70
C MET A 193 10.82 24.72 11.52
N GLU A 194 11.72 24.83 12.51
CA GLU A 194 12.88 25.70 12.39
C GLU A 194 13.85 25.21 11.30
N GLU A 195 14.42 26.13 10.51
CA GLU A 195 15.34 25.79 9.42
C GLU A 195 16.53 24.95 9.88
N ILE A 196 17.01 25.19 11.11
CA ILE A 196 18.11 24.40 11.69
C ILE A 196 17.70 22.96 11.98
N GLU A 197 16.49 22.73 12.50
CA GLU A 197 15.96 21.37 12.72
C GLU A 197 15.77 20.65 11.39
N ILE A 198 15.19 21.33 10.38
CA ILE A 198 15.03 20.79 9.03
C ILE A 198 16.40 20.35 8.47
N TRP A 199 17.41 21.20 8.60
CA TRP A 199 18.77 20.91 8.13
C TRP A 199 19.36 19.67 8.80
N GLU A 200 19.20 19.52 10.12
CA GLU A 200 19.67 18.34 10.86
C GLU A 200 19.01 17.05 10.38
N PHE A 201 17.69 17.06 10.15
CA PHE A 201 16.98 15.89 9.63
C PHE A 201 17.40 15.55 8.19
N VAL A 202 17.53 16.54 7.31
CA VAL A 202 17.99 16.33 5.93
C VAL A 202 19.41 15.77 5.91
N LEU A 203 20.29 16.27 6.78
CA LEU A 203 21.64 15.74 6.94
C LEU A 203 21.60 14.28 7.41
N LYS A 204 20.80 13.95 8.42
CA LYS A 204 20.60 12.58 8.91
C LYS A 204 20.09 11.65 7.79
N TRP A 205 19.13 12.10 6.99
CA TRP A 205 18.62 11.35 5.83
C TRP A 205 19.73 11.12 4.79
N ALA A 206 20.46 12.18 4.42
CA ALA A 206 21.53 12.09 3.43
C ALA A 206 22.61 11.11 3.88
N LEU A 207 23.04 11.23 5.14
CA LEU A 207 24.04 10.34 5.75
C LEU A 207 23.57 8.89 5.78
N ALA A 208 22.31 8.61 6.14
CA ALA A 208 21.81 7.23 6.15
C ALA A 208 21.82 6.59 4.75
N ARG A 209 21.60 7.38 3.70
CA ARG A 209 21.70 6.89 2.31
C ARG A 209 23.15 6.73 1.87
N MET A 210 24.03 7.65 2.29
CA MET A 210 25.46 7.58 2.02
C MET A 210 26.19 6.51 2.84
N SER A 211 25.71 6.17 4.05
CA SER A 211 26.39 5.24 4.95
C SER A 211 26.28 3.79 4.55
N THR A 212 25.35 3.48 3.64
CA THR A 212 25.40 2.24 2.85
C THR A 212 26.65 2.16 1.94
N GLN A 213 27.40 3.26 1.79
CA GLN A 213 28.69 3.34 1.09
C GLN A 213 29.88 3.77 1.96
N TYR A 214 29.72 4.46 3.11
CA TYR A 214 30.84 4.98 3.93
C TYR A 214 30.53 5.08 5.45
N ASN A 215 31.54 4.91 6.33
CA ASN A 215 31.37 4.98 7.79
C ASN A 215 31.55 6.42 8.33
N PHE A 216 30.65 6.92 9.18
CA PHE A 216 30.52 8.35 9.52
C PHE A 216 30.31 8.65 11.02
N ASP A 217 31.06 7.99 11.91
CA ASP A 217 30.89 8.11 13.36
C ASP A 217 31.22 9.51 13.97
N ASN A 218 31.59 10.53 13.18
CA ASN A 218 31.87 11.86 13.76
C ASN A 218 31.67 13.05 12.80
N LEU A 219 30.44 13.56 12.71
CA LEU A 219 30.08 14.74 11.91
C LEU A 219 30.75 16.03 12.38
N SER A 220 31.10 16.11 13.67
CA SER A 220 31.80 17.26 14.26
C SER A 220 33.20 17.49 13.67
N GLN A 221 33.74 16.50 12.94
CA GLN A 221 35.08 16.53 12.36
C GLN A 221 35.07 16.74 10.83
N TRP A 222 33.90 16.94 10.23
CA TRP A 222 33.80 17.09 8.78
C TRP A 222 34.36 18.42 8.31
N THR A 223 35.17 18.35 7.24
CA THR A 223 35.73 19.51 6.56
C THR A 223 34.89 19.90 5.35
N SER A 224 35.13 21.10 4.81
CA SER A 224 34.48 21.58 3.58
C SER A 224 34.67 20.65 2.36
N SER A 225 35.73 19.83 2.36
CA SER A 225 35.96 18.81 1.33
C SER A 225 34.99 17.62 1.45
N ASN A 226 34.65 17.20 2.66
CA ASN A 226 33.67 16.12 2.89
C ASN A 226 32.28 16.53 2.41
N PHE A 227 31.90 17.80 2.61
CA PHE A 227 30.66 18.38 2.08
C PHE A 227 30.64 18.51 0.55
N LYS A 228 31.79 18.74 -0.10
CA LYS A 228 31.88 18.79 -1.56
C LYS A 228 31.76 17.41 -2.22
N GLU A 229 32.19 16.35 -1.54
CA GLU A 229 32.01 14.98 -2.02
C GLU A 229 30.57 14.49 -1.84
N SER A 230 29.89 14.89 -0.76
CA SER A 230 28.49 14.52 -0.50
C SER A 230 27.48 15.21 -1.42
N THR A 231 27.84 16.35 -2.02
CA THR A 231 26.97 17.18 -2.89
C THR A 231 27.12 16.89 -4.38
N ARG A 232 27.87 15.86 -4.78
CA ARG A 232 28.03 15.43 -6.18
C ARG A 232 26.82 14.68 -6.78
N PHE A 233 25.65 14.71 -6.14
CA PHE A 233 24.41 14.04 -6.56
C PHE A 233 23.24 15.01 -6.79
#